data_AF-A0A967UEI4-F1
#
_entry.id   AF-A0A967UEI4-F1
#
_cell.length_a   1.000
_cell.length_b   1.000
_cell.length_c   1.000
_cell.angle_alpha   90.00
_cell.angle_beta   90.00
_cell.angle_gamma   90.00
#
_symmetry.space_group_name_H-M   'P 1'
#
loop_
_entity.id
_entity.type
_entity.pdbx_description
1 polymer ?
#
loop_
_entity_poly.entity_id
_entity_poly.type
_entity_poly.pdbx_seq_one_letter_code
_entity_poly.pdbx_strand_id
1 'polypeptide(L)' 'LINNKTNETTEFETDGVFIAIGYTPAVELAQQIGLEINEDGYIKQDGKHRTTVPGIYSAGDV' A
#
# COMPACT_ATOMS: atom_id res chain seq x y z
N LEU A 1 18.34 0.29 17.84
CA LEU A 1 18.46 0.73 16.43
C LEU A 1 19.70 0.08 15.82
N ILE A 2 19.65 -0.34 14.55
CA ILE A 2 20.81 -0.91 13.84
C ILE A 2 21.16 0.02 12.68
N ASN A 3 22.43 0.41 12.58
CA ASN A 3 22.95 1.13 11.43
C ASN A 3 23.21 0.15 10.29
N ASN A 4 22.44 0.22 9.20
CA ASN A 4 22.55 -0.70 8.06
C ASN A 4 23.82 -0.55 7.20
N LYS A 5 24.69 0.43 7.48
CA LYS A 5 26.00 0.59 6.82
C LYS A 5 27.16 0.03 7.65
N THR A 6 27.11 0.20 8.97
CA THR A 6 28.20 -0.21 9.88
C THR A 6 27.88 -1.48 10.67
N ASN A 7 26.60 -1.90 10.70
CA ASN A 7 26.05 -2.97 11.55
C ASN A 7 26.18 -2.72 13.06
N GLU A 8 26.57 -1.52 13.47
CA GLU A 8 26.60 -1.14 14.88
C GLU A 8 25.17 -1.02 15.42
N THR A 9 25.00 -1.44 16.67
CA THR A 9 23.72 -1.38 17.39
C THR A 9 23.79 -0.28 18.44
N THR A 10 22.73 0.52 18.54
CA THR A 10 22.58 1.56 19.55
C THR A 10 21.22 1.49 20.23
N GLU A 11 21.15 1.94 21.48
CA GLU A 11 19.91 2.19 22.20
C GLU A 11 19.52 3.67 22.05
N PHE A 12 18.21 3.93 22.06
CA PHE A 12 17.67 5.30 21.97
C PHE A 12 16.48 5.41 22.91
N GLU A 13 16.65 6.12 24.03
CA GLU A 13 15.58 6.34 25.00
C GLU A 13 14.50 7.24 24.39
N THR A 14 13.25 6.77 24.40
CA THR A 14 12.10 7.51 23.90
C THR A 14 10.81 6.97 24.51
N ASP A 15 9.79 7.82 24.59
CA ASP A 15 8.47 7.45 25.10
C ASP A 15 7.60 6.73 24.03
N GLY A 16 7.92 6.90 22.75
CA GLY A 16 7.10 6.33 21.67
C GLY A 16 7.78 6.32 20.31
N VAL A 17 7.41 5.33 19.50
CA VAL A 17 7.92 5.14 18.14
C VAL A 17 6.75 4.99 17.18
N PHE A 18 6.74 5.78 16.09
CA PHE A 18 5.77 5.70 15.02
C PHE A 18 6.47 5.31 13.72
N ILE A 19 6.09 4.17 13.14
CA ILE A 19 6.66 3.67 11.89
C ILE A 19 5.70 4.01 10.76
N ALA A 20 6.05 5.02 9.96
CA ALA A 20 5.24 5.51 8.84
C ALA A 20 6.02 5.43 7.52
N ILE A 21 6.36 4.20 7.11
CA ILE A 21 7.19 3.92 5.92
C ILE A 21 6.36 3.58 4.67
N GLY A 22 5.07 3.92 4.68
CA GLY A 22 4.10 3.56 3.63
C GLY A 22 3.38 2.24 3.90
N TYR A 23 2.50 1.87 2.98
CA TYR A 23 1.76 0.61 2.98
C TYR A 23 1.69 0.06 1.56
N THR A 24 1.46 -1.26 1.45
CA THR A 24 1.20 -1.92 0.17
C THR A 24 -0.31 -1.98 -0.04
N PRO A 25 -0.87 -1.46 -1.15
CA PRO A 25 -2.29 -1.56 -1.45
C PRO A 25 -2.78 -3.01 -1.53
N ALA A 26 -3.97 -3.28 -0.99
CA ALA A 26 -4.53 -4.63 -0.91
C ALA A 26 -5.27 -5.02 -2.21
N VAL A 27 -4.50 -5.30 -3.27
CA VAL A 27 -5.04 -5.48 -4.64
C VAL A 27 -5.03 -6.91 -5.19
N GLU A 28 -4.55 -7.88 -4.42
CA GLU A 28 -4.37 -9.27 -4.89
C GLU A 28 -5.68 -9.89 -5.43
N LEU A 29 -6.77 -9.76 -4.68
CA LEU A 29 -8.09 -10.27 -5.11
C LEU A 29 -8.56 -9.59 -6.39
N ALA A 30 -8.36 -8.28 -6.50
CA ALA A 30 -8.75 -7.50 -7.67
C ALA A 30 -8.03 -8.02 -8.93
N GLN A 31 -6.72 -8.26 -8.83
CA GLN A 31 -5.94 -8.86 -9.92
C GLN A 31 -6.45 -10.26 -10.29
N GLN A 32 -6.74 -11.11 -9.31
CA GLN A 32 -7.24 -12.48 -9.54
C GLN A 32 -8.58 -12.51 -10.29
N ILE A 33 -9.43 -11.50 -10.09
CA ILE A 33 -10.74 -11.39 -10.78
C ILE A 33 -10.68 -10.52 -12.06
N GLY A 34 -9.48 -10.10 -12.48
CA GLY A 34 -9.25 -9.41 -13.74
C GLY A 34 -9.42 -7.88 -13.72
N LEU A 35 -9.39 -7.24 -12.55
CA LEU A 35 -9.33 -5.77 -12.47
C LEU A 35 -7.94 -5.27 -12.86
N GLU A 36 -7.90 -4.12 -13.54
CA GLU A 36 -6.65 -3.44 -13.85
C GLU A 36 -6.12 -2.70 -12.62
N ILE A 37 -4.80 -2.67 -12.48
CA ILE A 37 -4.07 -1.90 -11.47
C ILE A 37 -3.36 -0.73 -12.16
N ASN A 38 -3.39 0.44 -11.55
CA ASN A 38 -2.72 1.62 -12.07
C ASN A 38 -1.21 1.60 -11.79
N GLU A 39 -0.49 2.59 -12.32
CA GLU A 39 0.98 2.68 -12.17
C GLU A 39 1.42 2.86 -10.71
N ASP A 40 0.53 3.37 -9.85
CA ASP A 40 0.78 3.57 -8.42
C ASP A 40 0.48 2.31 -7.57
N GLY A 41 0.01 1.22 -8.19
CA GLY A 41 -0.27 -0.05 -7.51
C GLY A 41 -1.67 -0.19 -6.90
N TYR A 42 -2.61 0.69 -7.23
CA TYR A 42 -4.01 0.67 -6.76
C TYR A 42 -4.97 0.16 -7.83
N ILE A 43 -6.18 -0.25 -7.43
CA ILE A 43 -7.26 -0.61 -8.34
C ILE A 43 -7.58 0.60 -9.24
N LYS A 44 -7.44 0.40 -10.55
CA LYS A 44 -7.78 1.41 -11.54
C LYS A 44 -9.28 1.64 -11.53
N GLN A 45 -9.67 2.89 -11.27
CA GLN A 45 -11.06 3.34 -11.32
C GLN A 45 -11.21 4.64 -12.11
N ASP A 46 -12.43 4.95 -12.52
CA ASP A 46 -12.79 6.27 -13.00
C ASP A 46 -13.13 7.23 -11.85
N GLY A 47 -13.42 8.50 -12.17
CA GLY A 47 -13.85 9.51 -11.20
C GLY A 47 -15.24 9.26 -10.57
N LYS A 48 -15.86 8.11 -10.83
CA LYS A 48 -17.13 7.65 -10.27
C LYS A 48 -17.00 6.28 -9.61
N HIS A 49 -15.78 5.88 -9.25
CA HIS A 49 -15.46 4.65 -8.55
C HIS A 49 -15.64 3.34 -9.34
N ARG A 50 -15.81 3.40 -10.66
CA ARG A 50 -16.01 2.20 -11.48
C ARG A 50 -14.67 1.60 -11.83
N THR A 51 -14.53 0.30 -11.60
CA THR A 51 -13.36 -0.46 -12.04
C THR A 51 -13.48 -0.85 -13.52
N THR A 52 -12.49 -1.58 -14.03
CA THR A 52 -12.50 -2.07 -15.42
C THR A 52 -13.48 -3.22 -15.66
N VAL A 53 -14.02 -3.83 -14.60
CA VAL A 53 -15.06 -4.86 -14.71
C VAL A 53 -16.42 -4.25 -14.37
N PRO A 54 -17.39 -4.28 -15.31
CA PRO A 54 -18.73 -3.75 -15.07
C PRO A 54 -19.39 -4.39 -13.85
N GLY A 55 -19.96 -3.55 -12.98
CA GLY A 55 -20.61 -3.97 -11.75
C GLY A 55 -19.68 -4.05 -10.53
N ILE A 56 -18.37 -3.88 -10.71
CA ILE A 56 -17.39 -3.83 -9.61
C ILE A 56 -16.88 -2.40 -9.43
N TYR A 57 -16.87 -1.93 -8.19
CA TYR A 57 -16.46 -0.59 -7.78
C TYR A 57 -15.39 -0.69 -6.68
N SER A 58 -14.49 0.29 -6.60
CA SER A 58 -13.48 0.40 -5.53
C SER A 58 -13.63 1.72 -4.76
N ALA A 59 -13.24 1.74 -3.49
CA ALA A 59 -13.28 2.95 -2.66
C ALA A 59 -12.31 2.83 -1.48
N GLY A 60 -11.73 3.95 -1.08
CA GLY A 60 -10.69 4.00 -0.06
C GLY A 60 -9.30 3.66 -0.62
N ASP A 61 -8.41 3.24 0.27
CA ASP A 61 -6.98 3.04 0.02
C ASP A 61 -6.70 1.67 -0.64
N VAL A 62 -7.26 1.44 -1.83
CA VAL A 62 -7.18 0.17 -2.59
C VAL A 62 -7.08 0.36 -4.10
#